data_AF-A0A2U2ZUU3-F1
#
_entry.id   AF-A0A2U2ZUU3-F1
#
_cell.length_a   1.000
_cell.length_b   1.000
_cell.length_c   1.000
_cell.angle_alpha   90.00
_cell.angle_beta   90.00
_cell.angle_gamma   90.00
#
_symmetry.space_group_name_H-M   'P 1'
#
loop_
_entity.id
_entity.type
_entity.pdbx_description
1 polymer ?
#
loop_
_entity_poly.entity_id
_entity_poly.type
_entity_poly.pdbx_seq_one_letter_code
_entity_poly.pdbx_strand_id
1 'polypeptide(L)'
;MSKSRKTKPVRNKQLARQKARAQRELENLLRSAPPFAPYQEWITLPRKGQGFSEYPFTPEQAAVIGQEAQDFLNRVMRLSPIYGGDMPMAALHLDMQITAGELLMAVTGEPDRVRPMPVAQLVENLSDQEFLDQLRAEHPEVGLSEEATELSPETCAAKIHELHARGYLVLDDNHVVNLAVPPTSPGGRWLLNGHVTTA
;
A
#
# COMPACT_ATOMS: atom_id res chain seq x y z
N MET A 1 38.43 33.52 16.23
CA MET A 1 37.81 32.29 16.75
C MET A 1 37.03 31.61 15.64
N SER A 2 37.59 30.59 15.00
CA SER A 2 36.92 29.87 13.90
C SER A 2 35.93 28.85 14.48
N LYS A 3 34.65 28.96 14.11
CA LYS A 3 33.62 27.99 14.48
C LYS A 3 33.81 26.74 13.63
N SER A 4 34.39 25.69 14.23
CA SER A 4 34.48 24.35 13.64
C SER A 4 33.07 23.85 13.25
N ARG A 5 32.84 23.72 11.94
CA ARG A 5 31.60 23.21 11.36
C ARG A 5 31.59 21.69 11.57
N LYS A 6 30.99 21.22 12.68
CA LYS A 6 30.82 19.79 12.97
C LYS A 6 30.12 19.09 11.79
N THR A 7 30.87 18.31 11.03
CA THR A 7 30.37 17.44 9.96
C THR A 7 29.43 16.41 10.58
N LYS A 8 28.17 16.40 10.14
CA LYS A 8 27.19 15.38 10.58
C LYS A 8 27.73 13.98 10.25
N PRO A 9 27.64 13.00 11.18
CA PRO A 9 28.20 11.67 10.98
C PRO A 9 27.56 10.96 9.77
N VAL A 10 28.38 10.25 9.00
CA VAL A 10 28.02 9.58 7.73
C VAL A 10 26.79 8.66 7.87
N ARG A 11 26.62 8.01 9.03
CA ARG A 11 25.46 7.16 9.36
C ARG A 11 24.12 7.91 9.30
N ASN A 12 24.09 9.19 9.71
CA ASN A 12 22.90 10.03 9.61
C ASN A 12 22.57 10.39 8.15
N LYS A 13 23.57 10.42 7.26
CA LYS A 13 23.38 10.72 5.83
C LYS A 13 22.76 9.54 5.08
N GLN A 14 23.14 8.31 5.41
CA GLN A 14 22.54 7.09 4.84
C GLN A 14 21.07 6.94 5.26
N LEU A 15 20.78 7.10 6.56
CA LEU A 15 19.41 7.01 7.06
C LEU A 15 18.50 8.11 6.49
N ALA A 16 19.03 9.33 6.32
CA ALA A 16 18.31 10.40 5.65
C ALA A 16 18.02 10.09 4.17
N ARG A 17 18.96 9.45 3.45
CA ARG A 17 18.76 9.03 2.05
C ARG A 17 17.73 7.92 1.93
N GLN A 18 17.75 6.93 2.83
CA GLN A 18 16.73 5.86 2.87
C GLN A 18 15.35 6.43 3.14
N LYS A 19 15.20 7.32 4.13
CA LYS A 19 13.93 8.01 4.40
C LYS A 19 13.45 8.82 3.20
N ALA A 20 14.33 9.57 2.54
CA ALA A 20 13.98 10.34 1.35
C ALA A 20 13.58 9.44 0.16
N ARG A 21 14.19 8.26 0.03
CA ARG A 21 13.81 7.27 -0.99
C ARG A 21 12.44 6.66 -0.69
N ALA A 22 12.20 6.21 0.54
CA ALA A 22 10.91 5.67 0.96
C ALA A 22 9.78 6.70 0.78
N GLN A 23 10.04 7.98 1.09
CA GLN A 23 9.09 9.06 0.86
C GLN A 23 8.80 9.26 -0.63
N ARG A 24 9.82 9.21 -1.50
CA ARG A 24 9.62 9.32 -2.95
C ARG A 24 8.85 8.12 -3.53
N GLU A 25 9.10 6.92 -3.02
CA GLU A 25 8.38 5.72 -3.43
C GLU A 25 6.90 5.80 -3.04
N LEU A 26 6.57 6.38 -1.88
CA LEU A 26 5.18 6.66 -1.50
C LEU A 26 4.49 7.65 -2.44
N GLU A 27 5.25 8.59 -3.00
CA GLU A 27 4.73 9.57 -3.95
C GLU A 27 4.55 8.99 -5.36
N ASN A 28 4.95 7.74 -5.65
CA ASN A 28 4.84 7.18 -7.01
C ASN A 28 3.39 7.18 -7.51
N LEU A 29 2.47 6.73 -6.65
CA LEU A 29 1.05 6.61 -7.02
C LEU A 29 0.40 8.00 -7.20
N LEU A 30 0.86 9.01 -6.45
CA LEU A 30 0.44 10.40 -6.60
C LEU A 30 1.03 11.09 -7.85
N ARG A 31 2.31 10.82 -8.15
CA ARG A 31 3.04 11.46 -9.26
C ARG A 31 2.64 10.92 -10.62
N SER A 32 2.16 9.68 -10.67
CA SER A 32 1.82 9.00 -11.91
C SER A 32 0.71 8.00 -11.65
N ALA A 33 -0.51 8.48 -11.44
CA ALA A 33 -1.67 7.63 -11.19
C ALA A 33 -1.77 6.49 -12.24
N PRO A 34 -2.07 5.26 -11.82
CA PRO A 34 -2.41 4.18 -12.75
C PRO A 34 -3.60 4.59 -13.64
N PRO A 35 -3.67 4.10 -14.89
CA PRO A 35 -4.69 4.50 -15.86
C PRO A 35 -6.04 3.80 -15.63
N PHE A 36 -6.49 3.68 -14.38
CA PHE A 36 -7.75 3.02 -14.02
C PHE A 36 -8.68 4.00 -13.30
N ALA A 37 -9.99 3.80 -13.44
CA ALA A 37 -11.02 4.67 -12.90
C ALA A 37 -10.88 4.91 -11.38
N PRO A 38 -10.57 3.90 -10.53
CA PRO A 38 -10.41 4.11 -9.09
C PRO A 38 -9.24 5.01 -8.66
N TYR A 39 -8.37 5.42 -9.60
CA TYR A 39 -7.28 6.37 -9.36
C TYR A 39 -7.54 7.77 -9.92
N GLN A 40 -8.69 8.00 -10.55
CA GLN A 40 -9.11 9.34 -10.98
C GLN A 40 -9.70 10.15 -9.83
N GLU A 41 -10.15 9.47 -8.78
CA GLU A 41 -10.73 10.05 -7.58
C GLU A 41 -9.84 9.85 -6.36
N TRP A 42 -9.62 10.94 -5.63
CA TRP A 42 -8.76 10.97 -4.44
C TRP A 42 -9.48 11.62 -3.28
N ILE A 43 -9.36 11.00 -2.12
CA ILE A 43 -9.84 11.52 -0.85
C ILE A 43 -8.66 12.23 -0.18
N THR A 44 -8.70 13.56 -0.19
CA THR A 44 -7.75 14.39 0.56
C THR A 44 -8.23 14.54 1.99
N LEU A 45 -7.41 14.09 2.93
CA LEU A 45 -7.67 14.19 4.35
C LEU A 45 -6.87 15.33 4.96
N PRO A 46 -7.42 16.01 5.98
CA PRO A 46 -6.68 17.07 6.62
C PRO A 46 -5.45 16.48 7.29
N ARG A 47 -4.27 17.05 6.99
CA ARG A 47 -3.02 16.64 7.62
C ARG A 47 -3.08 16.96 9.12
N LYS A 48 -2.37 16.18 9.94
CA LYS A 48 -2.31 16.36 11.42
C LYS A 48 -2.23 17.85 11.78
N GLY A 49 -3.30 18.38 12.41
CA GLY A 49 -3.42 19.78 12.81
C GLY A 49 -4.44 20.63 12.04
N GLN A 50 -5.08 20.12 10.98
CA GLN A 50 -6.04 20.89 10.15
C GLN A 50 -7.47 20.32 10.02
N GLY A 51 -7.82 19.28 10.78
CA GLY A 51 -9.15 18.65 10.76
C GLY A 51 -8.98 17.16 11.03
N PHE A 52 -9.72 16.48 11.88
CA PHE A 52 -11.04 16.67 12.45
C PHE A 52 -10.89 17.01 13.94
N SER A 53 -11.42 18.13 14.42
CA SER A 53 -11.31 18.41 15.87
C SER A 53 -12.16 17.47 16.73
N GLU A 54 -13.07 16.71 16.11
CA GLU A 54 -14.11 15.93 16.79
C GLU A 54 -14.09 14.43 16.46
N TYR A 55 -13.03 13.90 15.84
CA TYR A 55 -12.90 12.45 15.62
C TYR A 55 -12.01 11.79 16.70
N PRO A 56 -12.39 10.64 17.28
CA PRO A 56 -13.60 9.84 17.00
C PRO A 56 -14.89 10.54 17.47
N PHE A 57 -15.98 10.31 16.73
CA PHE A 57 -17.29 10.89 17.07
C PHE A 57 -17.79 10.40 18.43
N THR A 58 -18.52 11.28 19.13
CA THR A 58 -19.29 10.88 20.31
C THR A 58 -20.44 9.92 19.92
N PRO A 59 -20.96 9.09 20.85
CA PRO A 59 -22.09 8.19 20.56
C PRO A 59 -23.32 8.91 19.97
N GLU A 60 -23.56 10.15 20.39
CA GLU A 60 -24.67 10.99 19.90
C GLU A 60 -24.46 11.41 18.44
N GLN A 61 -23.23 11.82 18.08
CA GLN A 61 -22.87 12.16 16.70
C GLN A 61 -22.85 10.92 15.79
N ALA A 62 -22.34 9.81 16.30
CA ALA A 62 -22.32 8.52 15.64
C ALA A 62 -23.74 8.07 15.24
N ALA A 63 -24.72 8.24 16.14
CA ALA A 63 -26.13 7.90 15.88
C ALA A 63 -26.75 8.73 14.73
N VAL A 64 -26.30 9.97 14.53
CA VAL A 64 -26.82 10.87 13.48
C VAL A 64 -26.28 10.51 12.09
N ILE A 65 -24.99 10.17 12.00
CA ILE A 65 -24.34 9.87 10.70
C ILE A 65 -24.59 8.43 10.22
N GLY A 66 -25.00 7.52 11.12
CA GLY A 66 -25.24 6.12 10.82
C GLY A 66 -23.97 5.26 10.81
N GLN A 67 -24.15 3.93 10.81
CA GLN A 67 -23.06 2.97 10.93
C GLN A 67 -22.15 2.96 9.68
N GLU A 68 -22.72 3.02 8.48
CA GLU A 68 -21.95 2.98 7.23
C GLU A 68 -20.98 4.16 7.11
N ALA A 69 -21.43 5.38 7.50
CA ALA A 69 -20.58 6.56 7.49
C ALA A 69 -19.46 6.46 8.55
N GLN A 70 -19.75 5.88 9.71
CA GLN A 70 -18.72 5.61 10.72
C GLN A 70 -17.68 4.61 10.22
N ASP A 71 -18.11 3.50 9.62
CA ASP A 71 -17.21 2.47 9.10
C ASP A 71 -16.32 3.03 7.99
N PHE A 72 -16.90 3.84 7.10
CA PHE A 72 -16.15 4.58 6.09
C PHE A 72 -15.10 5.50 6.73
N LEU A 73 -15.48 6.34 7.69
CA LEU A 73 -14.56 7.29 8.34
C LEU A 73 -13.48 6.57 9.15
N ASN A 74 -13.81 5.47 9.83
CA ASN A 74 -12.85 4.63 10.54
C ASN A 74 -11.82 4.04 9.57
N ARG A 75 -12.26 3.52 8.43
CA ARG A 75 -11.38 3.00 7.37
C ARG A 75 -10.46 4.10 6.83
N VAL A 76 -11.03 5.25 6.47
CA VAL A 76 -10.30 6.41 5.94
C VAL A 76 -9.24 6.90 6.94
N MET A 77 -9.59 7.04 8.21
CA MET A 77 -8.68 7.48 9.27
C MET A 77 -7.57 6.45 9.54
N ARG A 78 -7.88 5.15 9.46
CA ARG A 78 -6.89 4.06 9.57
C ARG A 78 -5.89 4.07 8.43
N LEU A 79 -6.34 4.27 7.19
CA LEU A 79 -5.51 4.20 5.98
C LEU A 79 -4.73 5.49 5.71
N SER A 80 -5.25 6.65 6.13
CA SER A 80 -4.65 7.97 5.92
C SER A 80 -3.13 8.04 6.16
N PRO A 81 -2.59 7.51 7.28
CA PRO A 81 -1.15 7.59 7.55
C PRO A 81 -0.31 6.81 6.54
N ILE A 82 -0.86 5.73 5.95
CA ILE A 82 -0.17 4.91 4.95
C ILE A 82 -0.05 5.69 3.64
N TYR A 83 -1.09 6.42 3.23
CA TYR A 83 -1.14 7.16 1.97
C TYR A 83 -0.65 8.62 2.07
N GLY A 84 -0.16 9.05 3.23
CA GLY A 84 0.37 10.41 3.40
C GLY A 84 -0.68 11.52 3.36
N GLY A 85 -1.95 11.19 3.58
CA GLY A 85 -3.07 12.13 3.63
C GLY A 85 -3.88 12.26 2.33
N ASP A 86 -3.38 11.76 1.20
CA ASP A 86 -4.09 11.75 -0.08
C ASP A 86 -4.27 10.29 -0.52
N MET A 87 -5.50 9.78 -0.42
CA MET A 87 -5.80 8.36 -0.62
C MET A 87 -6.65 8.14 -1.88
N PRO A 88 -6.27 7.24 -2.80
CA PRO A 88 -7.08 6.95 -3.98
C PRO A 88 -8.31 6.11 -3.59
N MET A 89 -9.41 6.21 -4.34
CA MET A 89 -10.58 5.34 -4.16
C MET A 89 -10.22 3.85 -4.25
N ALA A 90 -9.24 3.49 -5.09
CA ALA A 90 -8.66 2.14 -5.15
C ALA A 90 -8.25 1.57 -3.78
N ALA A 91 -7.74 2.40 -2.87
CA ALA A 91 -7.33 1.94 -1.54
C ALA A 91 -8.52 1.51 -0.68
N LEU A 92 -9.69 2.12 -0.86
CA LEU A 92 -10.91 1.70 -0.16
C LEU A 92 -11.43 0.36 -0.69
N HIS A 93 -11.42 0.17 -2.00
CA HIS A 93 -11.81 -1.10 -2.61
C HIS A 93 -10.87 -2.25 -2.20
N LEU A 94 -9.58 -1.97 -2.11
CA LEU A 94 -8.60 -2.91 -1.57
C LEU A 94 -8.89 -3.26 -0.11
N ASP A 95 -9.18 -2.27 0.74
CA ASP A 95 -9.52 -2.52 2.15
C ASP A 95 -10.83 -3.32 2.30
N MET A 96 -11.81 -3.11 1.41
CA MET A 96 -13.03 -3.92 1.36
C MET A 96 -12.74 -5.39 1.06
N GLN A 97 -11.88 -5.67 0.08
CA GLN A 97 -11.44 -7.04 -0.24
C GLN A 97 -10.72 -7.69 0.94
N ILE A 98 -9.78 -6.96 1.55
CA ILE A 98 -9.04 -7.46 2.72
C ILE A 98 -9.99 -7.75 3.88
N THR A 99 -10.95 -6.87 4.15
CA THR A 99 -11.95 -7.04 5.21
C THR A 99 -12.88 -8.21 4.92
N ALA A 100 -13.22 -8.45 3.66
CA ALA A 100 -13.97 -9.63 3.23
C ALA A 100 -13.15 -10.93 3.31
N GLY A 101 -11.84 -10.84 3.53
CA GLY A 101 -10.93 -11.97 3.69
C GLY A 101 -10.40 -12.55 2.38
N GLU A 102 -10.63 -11.89 1.25
CA GLU A 102 -10.27 -12.40 -0.08
C GLU A 102 -9.74 -11.28 -0.98
N LEU A 103 -8.56 -11.48 -1.56
CA LEU A 103 -7.97 -10.61 -2.57
C LEU A 103 -8.18 -11.22 -3.96
N LEU A 104 -8.75 -10.45 -4.88
CA LEU A 104 -8.88 -10.86 -6.26
C LEU A 104 -7.58 -10.53 -7.01
N MET A 105 -6.70 -11.51 -7.16
CA MET A 105 -5.38 -11.31 -7.78
C MET A 105 -5.42 -11.68 -9.27
N ALA A 106 -4.88 -10.83 -10.15
CA ALA A 106 -4.63 -11.21 -11.53
C ALA A 106 -3.54 -12.30 -11.61
N VAL A 107 -3.64 -13.20 -12.58
CA VAL A 107 -2.61 -14.21 -12.82
C VAL A 107 -1.50 -13.61 -13.68
N THR A 108 -0.24 -13.69 -13.22
CA THR A 108 0.92 -13.18 -13.97
C THR A 108 1.01 -13.83 -15.35
N GLY A 109 1.10 -13.02 -16.41
CA GLY A 109 1.10 -13.49 -17.79
C GLY A 109 -0.29 -13.78 -18.39
N GLU A 110 -1.34 -13.82 -17.57
CA GLU A 110 -2.73 -14.09 -17.98
C GLU A 110 -3.67 -13.06 -17.32
N PRO A 111 -3.61 -11.76 -17.70
CA PRO A 111 -4.30 -10.68 -16.99
C PRO A 111 -5.83 -10.81 -16.97
N ASP A 112 -6.41 -11.50 -17.95
CA ASP A 112 -7.86 -11.77 -18.02
C ASP A 112 -8.32 -12.83 -17.00
N ARG A 113 -7.38 -13.53 -16.34
CA ARG A 113 -7.68 -14.52 -15.32
C ARG A 113 -7.45 -13.96 -13.93
N VAL A 114 -8.46 -14.19 -13.10
CA VAL A 114 -8.46 -13.80 -11.70
C VAL A 114 -8.35 -15.05 -10.83
N ARG A 115 -7.49 -14.99 -9.82
CA ARG A 115 -7.34 -15.98 -8.77
C ARG A 115 -7.73 -15.34 -7.43
N PRO A 116 -8.79 -15.82 -6.76
CA PRO A 116 -9.04 -15.43 -5.39
C PRO A 116 -7.91 -15.92 -4.49
N MET A 117 -7.43 -15.05 -3.62
CA MET A 117 -6.41 -15.34 -2.63
C MET A 117 -6.96 -15.02 -1.24
N PRO A 118 -7.27 -16.04 -0.42
CA PRO A 118 -7.67 -15.83 0.96
C PRO A 118 -6.58 -15.11 1.74
N VAL A 119 -6.92 -14.02 2.42
CA VAL A 119 -5.96 -13.24 3.24
C VAL A 119 -5.39 -14.09 4.36
N ALA A 120 -6.21 -14.98 4.96
CA ALA A 120 -5.75 -15.92 5.98
C ALA A 120 -4.66 -16.86 5.45
N GLN A 121 -4.80 -17.37 4.23
CA GLN A 121 -3.79 -18.21 3.59
C GLN A 121 -2.51 -17.42 3.30
N LEU A 122 -2.63 -16.15 2.89
CA LEU A 122 -1.47 -15.29 2.71
C LEU A 122 -0.70 -15.07 4.02
N VAL A 123 -1.43 -14.84 5.12
CA VAL A 123 -0.84 -14.69 6.47
C VAL A 123 -0.11 -15.97 6.89
N GLU A 124 -0.76 -17.13 6.72
CA GLU A 124 -0.20 -18.44 7.05
C GLU A 124 1.09 -18.69 6.25
N ASN A 125 1.04 -18.58 4.93
CA ASN A 125 2.20 -18.80 4.07
C ASN A 125 3.37 -17.86 4.41
N LEU A 126 3.11 -16.58 4.67
CA LEU A 126 4.18 -15.62 5.00
C LEU A 126 4.75 -15.82 6.42
N SER A 127 4.04 -16.54 7.29
CA SER A 127 4.49 -16.90 8.63
C SER A 127 5.11 -18.30 8.68
N ASP A 128 5.01 -19.08 7.61
CA ASP A 128 5.55 -20.44 7.52
C ASP A 128 7.01 -20.44 7.05
N GLN A 129 7.89 -20.97 7.90
CA GLN A 129 9.31 -21.09 7.59
C GLN A 129 9.57 -22.08 6.44
N GLU A 130 8.83 -23.18 6.36
CA GLU A 130 9.04 -24.19 5.31
C GLU A 130 8.71 -23.60 3.94
N PHE A 131 7.58 -22.88 3.84
CA PHE A 131 7.22 -22.13 2.64
C PHE A 131 8.29 -21.10 2.24
N LEU A 132 8.83 -20.33 3.20
CA LEU A 132 9.90 -19.36 2.90
C LEU A 132 11.20 -20.03 2.46
N ASP A 133 11.56 -21.17 3.04
CA ASP A 133 12.73 -21.95 2.66
C ASP A 133 12.61 -22.47 1.23
N GLN A 134 11.42 -22.97 0.87
CA GLN A 134 11.12 -23.39 -0.50
C GLN A 134 11.22 -22.22 -1.47
N LEU A 135 10.61 -21.07 -1.16
CA LEU A 135 10.70 -19.88 -2.00
C LEU A 135 12.15 -19.40 -2.18
N ARG A 136 12.99 -19.49 -1.14
CA ARG A 136 14.42 -19.15 -1.24
C ARG A 136 15.20 -20.11 -2.13
N ALA A 137 14.85 -21.40 -2.10
CA ALA A 137 15.47 -22.39 -2.97
C ALA A 137 15.05 -22.20 -4.45
N GLU A 138 13.79 -21.84 -4.70
CA GLU A 138 13.26 -21.58 -6.04
C GLU A 138 13.72 -20.22 -6.61
N HIS A 139 13.87 -19.21 -5.75
CA HIS A 139 14.18 -17.82 -6.12
C HIS A 139 15.32 -17.22 -5.28
N PRO A 140 16.57 -17.75 -5.41
CA PRO A 140 17.71 -17.29 -4.62
C PRO A 140 18.08 -15.82 -4.85
N GLU A 141 17.66 -15.23 -5.97
CA GLU A 141 17.91 -13.84 -6.36
C GLU A 141 17.10 -12.79 -5.58
N VAL A 142 15.98 -13.19 -4.95
CA VAL A 142 15.01 -12.26 -4.35
C VAL A 142 15.46 -11.71 -2.99
N GLY A 143 16.43 -12.36 -2.33
CA GLY A 143 16.97 -11.88 -1.06
C GLY A 143 15.94 -11.84 0.06
N LEU A 144 15.13 -12.90 0.17
CA LEU A 144 14.10 -13.05 1.22
C LEU A 144 14.74 -13.13 2.62
N SER A 145 13.97 -12.76 3.65
CA SER A 145 14.36 -12.91 5.06
C SER A 145 14.73 -14.35 5.38
N GLU A 146 15.73 -14.54 6.25
CA GLU A 146 16.11 -15.89 6.72
C GLU A 146 15.09 -16.46 7.73
N GLU A 147 14.42 -15.57 8.46
CA GLU A 147 13.46 -15.94 9.51
C GLU A 147 12.04 -15.52 9.11
N ALA A 148 11.11 -16.44 9.32
CA ALA A 148 9.69 -16.18 9.29
C ALA A 148 9.32 -15.18 10.39
N THR A 149 8.46 -14.24 10.04
CA THR A 149 7.89 -13.31 11.01
C THR A 149 6.43 -13.69 11.21
N GLU A 150 6.03 -13.91 12.46
CA GLU A 150 4.62 -14.10 12.78
C GLU A 150 3.85 -12.84 12.37
N LEU A 151 2.96 -12.99 11.38
CA LEU A 151 2.16 -11.90 10.85
C LEU A 151 0.74 -12.00 11.41
N SER A 152 0.26 -10.91 12.02
CA SER A 152 -1.18 -10.80 12.27
C SER A 152 -1.92 -10.41 10.98
N PRO A 153 -3.23 -10.72 10.85
CA PRO A 153 -4.04 -10.26 9.74
C PRO A 153 -3.98 -8.73 9.53
N GLU A 154 -3.98 -7.95 10.61
CA GLU A 154 -3.88 -6.49 10.56
C GLU A 154 -2.52 -6.02 10.03
N THR A 155 -1.45 -6.72 10.42
CA THR A 155 -0.09 -6.42 9.94
C THR A 155 0.04 -6.76 8.46
N CYS A 156 -0.52 -7.89 8.03
CA CYS A 156 -0.58 -8.27 6.62
C CYS A 156 -1.37 -7.23 5.80
N ALA A 157 -2.55 -6.83 6.28
CA ALA A 157 -3.35 -5.78 5.66
C ALA A 157 -2.56 -4.47 5.50
N ALA A 158 -1.89 -4.02 6.55
CA ALA A 158 -1.04 -2.82 6.49
C ALA A 158 0.08 -2.96 5.45
N LYS A 159 0.71 -4.13 5.34
CA LYS A 159 1.75 -4.40 4.33
C LYS A 159 1.21 -4.39 2.91
N ILE A 160 0.03 -4.96 2.68
CA ILE A 160 -0.65 -4.90 1.38
C ILE A 160 -0.94 -3.44 1.00
N HIS A 161 -1.44 -2.64 1.95
CA HIS A 161 -1.66 -1.22 1.72
C HIS A 161 -0.36 -0.44 1.48
N GLU A 162 0.74 -0.76 2.17
CA GLU A 162 2.06 -0.18 1.90
C GLU A 162 2.54 -0.49 0.48
N LEU A 163 2.39 -1.73 0.01
CA LEU A 163 2.73 -2.12 -1.36
C LEU A 163 1.88 -1.37 -2.37
N HIS A 164 0.57 -1.27 -2.14
CA HIS A 164 -0.34 -0.48 -2.95
C HIS A 164 0.06 1.00 -2.97
N ALA A 165 0.29 1.62 -1.81
CA ALA A 165 0.66 3.03 -1.70
C ALA A 165 1.98 3.36 -2.43
N ARG A 166 2.91 2.40 -2.50
CA ARG A 166 4.18 2.55 -3.25
C ARG A 166 4.04 2.27 -4.75
N GLY A 167 2.87 1.82 -5.21
CA GLY A 167 2.60 1.44 -6.59
C GLY A 167 3.13 0.07 -6.99
N TYR A 168 3.42 -0.83 -6.04
CA TYR A 168 3.79 -2.21 -6.35
C TYR A 168 2.58 -3.14 -6.51
N LEU A 169 1.43 -2.68 -6.01
CA LEU A 169 0.12 -3.25 -6.29
C LEU A 169 -0.77 -2.15 -6.84
N VAL A 170 -1.59 -2.48 -7.84
CA VAL A 170 -2.64 -1.57 -8.35
C VAL A 170 -3.93 -2.34 -8.59
N LEU A 171 -5.07 -1.66 -8.53
CA LEU A 171 -6.37 -2.21 -8.86
C LEU A 171 -6.78 -1.77 -10.27
N ASP A 172 -7.27 -2.69 -11.08
CA ASP A 172 -7.89 -2.31 -12.35
C ASP A 172 -9.34 -1.81 -12.17
N ASP A 173 -10.04 -1.54 -13.27
CA ASP A 173 -11.43 -1.08 -13.26
C ASP A 173 -12.42 -2.13 -12.69
N ASN A 174 -12.03 -3.41 -12.67
CA ASN A 174 -12.78 -4.50 -12.06
C ASN A 174 -12.38 -4.74 -10.60
N HIS A 175 -11.53 -3.88 -10.04
CA HIS A 175 -10.94 -4.00 -8.70
C HIS A 175 -10.02 -5.23 -8.55
N VAL A 176 -9.51 -5.80 -9.63
CA VAL A 176 -8.54 -6.89 -9.57
C VAL A 176 -7.17 -6.33 -9.23
N VAL A 177 -6.51 -6.94 -8.25
CA VAL A 177 -5.17 -6.59 -7.79
C VAL A 177 -4.13 -7.13 -8.78
N ASN A 178 -3.32 -6.22 -9.29
CA ASN A 178 -2.25 -6.47 -10.24
C ASN A 178 -0.89 -6.19 -9.59
N LEU A 179 0.10 -7.03 -9.88
CA LEU A 179 1.50 -6.72 -9.58
C LEU A 179 1.94 -5.61 -10.52
N ALA A 180 2.57 -4.57 -9.98
CA ALA A 180 2.89 -3.38 -10.74
C ALA A 180 4.34 -2.94 -10.55
N VAL A 181 4.90 -2.36 -11.61
CA VAL A 181 6.11 -1.53 -11.53
C VAL A 181 5.70 -0.11 -11.92
N PRO A 182 5.84 0.86 -10.99
CA PRO A 182 5.49 2.25 -11.28
C PRO A 182 6.46 2.84 -12.29
N PRO A 183 6.02 3.81 -13.10
CA PRO A 183 6.90 4.50 -14.04
C PRO A 183 7.98 5.29 -13.29
N THR A 184 9.18 5.36 -13.88
CA THR A 184 10.33 6.09 -13.29
C THR A 184 10.33 7.59 -13.61
N SER A 185 9.49 8.02 -14.54
CA SER A 185 9.29 9.43 -14.91
C SER A 185 7.80 9.75 -15.06
N PRO A 186 7.38 11.00 -14.80
CA PRO A 186 6.00 11.43 -15.04
C PRO A 186 5.55 11.13 -16.47
N GLY A 187 4.35 10.56 -16.62
CA GLY A 187 3.82 10.13 -17.93
C GLY A 187 4.44 8.85 -18.49
N GLY A 188 5.32 8.19 -17.75
CA GLY A 188 5.81 6.85 -18.11
C GLY A 188 4.70 5.81 -18.02
N ARG A 189 4.94 4.65 -18.63
CA ARG A 189 3.96 3.55 -18.66
C ARG A 189 4.07 2.68 -17.42
N TRP A 190 2.92 2.23 -16.94
CA TRP A 190 2.84 1.20 -15.91
C TRP A 190 3.11 -0.17 -16.50
N LEU A 191 3.93 -0.98 -15.83
CA LEU A 191 4.08 -2.40 -16.13
C LEU A 191 3.23 -3.20 -15.17
N LEU A 192 2.26 -3.95 -15.68
CA LEU A 192 1.33 -4.75 -14.90
C LEU A 192 1.51 -6.22 -15.25
N ASN A 193 1.80 -7.06 -14.26
CA ASN A 193 1.97 -8.51 -14.43
C ASN A 193 2.92 -8.91 -15.56
N GLY A 194 3.93 -8.08 -15.85
CA GLY A 194 4.89 -8.29 -16.95
C GLY A 194 4.52 -7.63 -18.29
N HIS A 195 3.37 -6.96 -18.39
CA HIS A 195 2.88 -6.31 -19.60
C HIS A 195 2.86 -4.79 -19.48
N VAL A 196 3.18 -4.09 -20.58
CA VAL A 196 3.12 -2.63 -20.63
C VAL A 196 1.67 -2.21 -20.87
N THR A 197 1.13 -1.35 -20.01
CA THR A 197 -0.19 -0.74 -20.24
C THR A 197 -0.19 0.14 -21.49
N THR A 198 -1.24 -0.01 -22.31
CA THR A 198 -1.55 0.96 -23.35
C THR A 198 -2.22 2.16 -22.70
N ALA A 199 -1.68 3.36 -22.96
CA ALA A 199 -2.24 4.62 -22.50
C ALA A 199 -3.59 4.92 -23.16
#